data_AF-A0A7W8X9M3-F1
#
_entry.id   AF-A0A7W8X9M3-F1
#
_cell.length_a   1.000
_cell.length_b   1.000
_cell.length_c   1.000
_cell.angle_alpha   90.00
_cell.angle_beta   90.00
_cell.angle_gamma   90.00
#
_symmetry.space_group_name_H-M   'P 1'
#
loop_
_entity.id
_entity.type
_entity.pdbx_description
1 polymer ?
#
loop_
_entity_poly.entity_id
_entity_poly.type
_entity_poly.pdbx_seq_one_letter_code
_entity_poly.pdbx_strand_id
1 'polypeptide(L)' 'MKVVWGEKDLYIKQEMGRELAERIGANLSVLPDIDHYPHLQDLERTVEEVRASFR' A
#
# COMPACT_ATOMS: atom_id res chain seq x y z
N MET A 1 2.61 -11.35 4.91
CA MET A 1 2.60 -10.69 3.58
C MET A 1 1.50 -9.64 3.56
N LYS A 2 1.79 -8.45 3.02
CA LYS A 2 0.88 -7.29 3.05
C LYS A 2 0.92 -6.55 1.71
N VAL A 3 -0.23 -6.10 1.24
CA VAL A 3 -0.38 -5.15 0.14
C VAL A 3 -0.57 -3.77 0.75
N VAL A 4 0.20 -2.79 0.31
CA VAL A 4 0.11 -1.39 0.75
C VAL A 4 -0.45 -0.56 -0.40
N TRP A 5 -1.41 0.32 -0.12
CA TRP A 5 -2.10 1.09 -1.16
C TRP A 5 -2.37 2.53 -0.71
N GLY A 6 -2.16 3.50 -1.59
CA GLY A 6 -2.59 4.89 -1.35
C GLY A 6 -4.10 5.03 -1.47
N GLU A 7 -4.77 5.62 -0.48
CA GLU A 7 -6.22 5.86 -0.52
C GLU A 7 -6.66 6.64 -1.77
N LYS A 8 -5.82 7.57 -2.23
CA LYS A 8 -6.12 8.51 -3.30
C LYS A 8 -5.39 8.19 -4.61
N ASP A 9 -4.90 6.95 -4.78
CA ASP A 9 -4.20 6.56 -6.01
C ASP A 9 -5.04 6.87 -7.26
N LEU A 10 -4.59 7.86 -8.04
CA LEU A 10 -5.29 8.33 -9.22
C LEU A 10 -5.13 7.42 -10.44
N TYR A 11 -4.11 6.55 -10.44
CA TYR A 11 -3.76 5.73 -11.60
C TYR A 11 -4.30 4.30 -11.47
N ILE A 12 -4.34 3.75 -10.25
CA ILE A 12 -4.73 2.36 -10.01
C ILE A 12 -5.80 2.30 -8.93
N LYS A 13 -6.97 1.80 -9.34
CA LYS A 13 -8.14 1.66 -8.48
C LYS A 13 -7.86 0.77 -7.26
N GLN A 14 -8.29 1.22 -6.08
CA GLN A 14 -8.10 0.50 -4.82
C GLN A 14 -8.69 -0.92 -4.85
N GLU A 15 -9.76 -1.16 -5.60
CA GLU A 15 -10.36 -2.48 -5.77
C GLU A 15 -9.38 -3.50 -6.35
N MET A 16 -8.43 -3.06 -7.18
CA MET A 16 -7.38 -3.93 -7.72
C MET A 16 -6.40 -4.35 -6.63
N GLY A 17 -6.06 -3.44 -5.70
CA GLY A 17 -5.25 -3.75 -4.53
C GLY A 17 -5.94 -4.72 -3.58
N ARG A 18 -7.25 -4.55 -3.37
CA ARG A 18 -8.07 -5.49 -2.59
C ARG A 18 -8.13 -6.87 -3.24
N GLU A 19 -8.41 -6.92 -4.53
CA GLU A 19 -8.44 -8.16 -5.30
C GLU A 19 -7.10 -8.90 -5.22
N LEU A 20 -5.98 -8.18 -5.38
CA LEU A 20 -4.65 -8.76 -5.27
C LEU A 20 -4.42 -9.34 -3.86
N ALA A 21 -4.74 -8.58 -2.82
CA ALA A 21 -4.59 -9.00 -1.43
C ALA A 21 -5.38 -10.29 -1.14
N GLU A 22 -6.63 -10.38 -1.60
CA GLU A 22 -7.47 -11.58 -1.47
C GLU A 22 -6.87 -12.78 -2.20
N ARG A 23 -6.44 -12.61 -3.46
CA ARG A 23 -5.88 -13.70 -4.28
C ARG A 23 -4.61 -14.32 -3.68
N ILE A 24 -3.78 -13.52 -3.02
CA ILE A 24 -2.52 -13.99 -2.43
C ILE A 24 -2.62 -14.28 -0.93
N GLY A 25 -3.80 -14.15 -0.32
CA GLY A 25 -4.00 -14.32 1.12
C GLY A 25 -3.21 -13.32 1.97
N ALA A 26 -3.07 -12.08 1.50
CA ALA A 26 -2.38 -11.00 2.21
C ALA A 26 -3.36 -9.99 2.82
N ASN A 27 -2.91 -9.27 3.84
CA ASN A 27 -3.65 -8.14 4.38
C ASN A 27 -3.51 -6.92 3.45
N LEU A 28 -4.58 -6.14 3.29
CA LEU A 28 -4.53 -4.83 2.63
C LEU A 28 -4.37 -3.73 3.69
N SER A 29 -3.39 -2.86 3.50
CA SER A 29 -3.16 -1.67 4.33
C SER A 29 -3.31 -0.42 3.47
N VAL A 30 -4.32 0.37 3.79
CA VAL A 30 -4.61 1.62 3.06
C VAL A 30 -3.92 2.78 3.78
N LEU A 31 -3.20 3.59 3.03
CA LEU A 31 -2.50 4.77 3.51
C LEU A 31 -3.44 5.98 3.33
N PRO A 32 -4.02 6.54 4.42
CA PRO A 32 -4.91 7.70 4.33
C PRO A 32 -4.17 8.90 3.72
N ASP A 33 -4.88 9.67 2.90
CA ASP A 33 -4.38 10.88 2.25
C ASP A 33 -3.18 10.72 1.29
N ILE A 34 -2.77 9.49 0.99
CA ILE A 34 -1.64 9.17 0.09
C ILE A 34 -2.17 8.79 -1.30
N ASP A 35 -1.55 9.34 -2.33
CA ASP A 35 -1.76 9.03 -3.75
C ASP A 35 -0.77 7.92 -4.19
N HIS A 36 -0.51 7.80 -5.49
CA HIS A 36 0.26 6.73 -6.10
C HIS A 36 1.73 6.64 -5.66
N TYR A 37 2.31 7.75 -5.18
CA TYR A 37 3.73 7.83 -4.84
C TYR A 37 3.96 7.96 -3.32
N PRO A 38 3.72 6.89 -2.52
CA PRO A 38 3.88 6.94 -1.07
C PRO A 38 5.31 7.30 -0.67
N HIS A 39 6.31 6.84 -1.42
CA HIS A 39 7.73 7.13 -1.17
C HIS A 39 8.12 8.60 -1.36
N LEU A 40 7.29 9.41 -2.03
CA LEU A 40 7.48 10.86 -2.16
C LEU A 40 6.65 11.66 -1.16
N GLN A 41 5.50 11.14 -0.73
CA GLN A 41 4.54 11.84 0.13
C GLN A 41 4.75 11.54 1.62
N ASP A 42 5.17 10.32 1.96
CA ASP A 42 5.45 9.87 3.31
C ASP A 42 6.61 8.86 3.30
N LEU A 43 7.82 9.42 3.24
CA LEU A 43 9.07 8.67 3.14
C LEU A 43 9.29 7.78 4.37
N GLU A 44 9.07 8.31 5.58
CA GLU A 44 9.31 7.59 6.83
C GLU A 44 8.42 6.36 6.91
N ARG A 45 7.11 6.52 6.70
CA ARG A 45 6.17 5.40 6.70
C ARG A 45 6.49 4.39 5.60
N THR A 46 6.84 4.86 4.40
CA THR A 46 7.19 3.94 3.30
C THR A 46 8.43 3.09 3.64
N VAL A 47 9.44 3.69 4.25
CA VAL A 47 10.64 2.98 4.72
C VAL A 47 10.29 1.97 5.82
N GLU A 48 9.41 2.33 6.74
CA GLU A 48 8.94 1.43 7.79
C GLU A 48 8.18 0.23 7.22
N GLU A 49 7.28 0.44 6.26
CA GLU A 49 6.53 -0.63 5.58
C GLU A 49 7.46 -1.63 4.90
N VAL A 50 8.49 -1.13 4.19
CA VAL A 50 9.51 -1.97 3.56
C VAL A 50 10.29 -2.74 4.62
N ARG A 51 10.78 -2.10 5.68
CA ARG A 51 11.52 -2.77 6.75
C ARG A 51 10.68 -3.83 7.47
N ALA A 52 9.41 -3.55 7.71
CA ALA A 52 8.48 -4.48 8.34
C ALA A 52 8.22 -5.71 7.46
N SER A 53 8.30 -5.58 6.13
CA SER A 53 8.10 -6.72 5.20
C SER A 53 9.16 -7.81 5.27
N PHE A 54 10.34 -7.51 5.84
CA PHE A 54 11.44 -8.47 6.04
C PHE A 54 11.40 -9.18 7.40
N ARG A 55 10.39 -8.90 8.24
CA ARG A 55 10.19 -9.52 9.55
C ARG A 55 8.99 -10.44 9.49
#